data_AF-A0A2K0U4L3-F1
#
_entry.id   AF-A0A2K0U4L3-F1
#
_cell.length_a   1.000
_cell.length_b   1.000
_cell.length_c   1.000
_cell.angle_alpha   90.00
_cell.angle_beta   90.00
_cell.angle_gamma   90.00
#
_symmetry.space_group_name_H-M   'P 1'
#
loop_
_entity.id
_entity.type
_entity.pdbx_description
1 polymer ?
#
loop_
_entity_poly.entity_id
_entity_poly.type
_entity_poly.pdbx_seq_one_letter_code
_entity_poly.pdbx_strand_id
1 'polypeptide(L)' 'MGSASRVAIVGVGEVGGAVAYNLTLNSIASELLLVDLDLNLRNAQIEDLSDEY' A
#
# COMPACT_ATOMS: atom_id res chain seq x y z
N MET A 1 -12.23 1.60 21.12
CA MET A 1 -11.50 0.93 20.03
C MET A 1 -11.88 1.66 18.76
N GLY A 2 -11.12 2.70 18.39
CA GLY A 2 -11.47 3.55 17.25
C GLY A 2 -11.35 2.76 15.95
N SER A 3 -12.22 3.04 14.98
CA SER A 3 -12.16 2.43 13.64
C SER A 3 -10.82 2.79 12.99
N ALA A 4 -9.83 1.91 13.08
CA ALA A 4 -8.57 2.10 12.41
C ALA A 4 -8.82 2.14 10.89
N SER A 5 -8.30 3.15 10.20
CA SER A 5 -8.59 3.39 8.79
C SER A 5 -7.91 2.34 7.92
N ARG A 6 -8.69 1.51 7.24
CA ARG A 6 -8.19 0.48 6.32
C ARG A 6 -8.45 0.93 4.89
N VAL A 7 -7.43 0.91 4.04
CA VAL A 7 -7.50 1.40 2.68
C VAL A 7 -7.05 0.31 1.70
N ALA A 8 -7.82 0.12 0.63
CA ALA A 8 -7.44 -0.74 -0.48
C ALA A 8 -7.07 0.12 -1.69
N ILE A 9 -5.98 -0.24 -2.37
CA ILE A 9 -5.51 0.39 -3.60
C ILE A 9 -5.61 -0.65 -4.71
N VAL A 10 -6.41 -0.36 -5.73
CA VAL A 10 -6.60 -1.22 -6.90
C VAL A 10 -5.87 -0.59 -8.08
N GLY A 11 -4.82 -1.26 -8.55
CA GLY A 11 -3.81 -0.76 -9.48
C GLY A 11 -2.64 -0.14 -8.72
N VAL A 12 -1.44 -0.72 -8.83
CA VAL A 12 -0.21 -0.33 -8.12
C VAL A 12 0.93 0.10 -9.06
N GLY A 13 0.58 0.52 -10.28
CA GLY A 13 1.48 1.29 -11.14
C GLY A 13 1.83 2.65 -10.53
N GLU A 14 2.37 3.58 -11.34
CA GLU A 14 2.97 4.83 -10.84
C GLU A 14 2.08 5.61 -9.85
N VAL A 15 0.78 5.77 -10.15
CA VAL A 15 -0.15 6.50 -9.29
C VAL A 15 -0.47 5.73 -8.01
N GLY A 16 -0.81 4.45 -8.13
CA GLY A 16 -1.22 3.62 -7.00
C GLY A 16 -0.06 3.36 -6.04
N GLY A 17 1.13 3.08 -6.57
CA GLY A 17 2.36 2.93 -5.79
C GLY A 17 2.73 4.22 -5.05
N ALA A 18 2.65 5.39 -5.70
CA ALA A 18 2.91 6.67 -5.05
C ALA A 18 1.91 6.98 -3.92
N VAL A 19 0.63 6.63 -4.12
CA VAL A 19 -0.39 6.75 -3.06
C VAL A 19 -0.09 5.80 -1.91
N ALA A 20 0.24 4.53 -2.20
CA ALA A 20 0.59 3.53 -1.18
C ALA A 20 1.77 4.01 -0.33
N TYR A 21 2.86 4.43 -0.98
CA TYR A 21 4.04 4.96 -0.33
C TYR A 21 3.73 6.15 0.59
N ASN A 22 2.98 7.13 0.10
CA ASN A 22 2.66 8.31 0.89
C ASN A 22 1.72 7.99 2.08
N LEU A 23 0.78 7.05 1.92
CA LEU A 23 -0.08 6.61 3.01
C LEU A 23 0.70 5.88 4.11
N THR A 24 1.67 5.03 3.73
CA THR A 24 2.59 4.35 4.65
C THR A 24 3.47 5.36 5.39
N LEU A 25 4.20 6.22 4.65
CA LEU A 25 5.15 7.20 5.19
C LEU A 25 4.53 8.15 6.22
N ASN A 26 3.26 8.52 6.02
CA ASN A 26 2.55 9.43 6.93
C ASN A 26 1.70 8.70 7.98
N SER A 27 1.74 7.37 8.04
CA SER A 27 0.96 6.53 8.96
C SER A 27 -0.54 6.86 8.93
N ILE A 28 -1.09 7.15 7.75
CA ILE A 28 -2.49 7.60 7.59
C ILE A 28 -3.46 6.42 7.68
N ALA A 29 -3.08 5.28 7.13
CA ALA A 29 -3.86 4.04 7.17
C ALA A 29 -3.21 3.06 8.15
N SER A 30 -4.04 2.37 8.93
CA SER A 30 -3.58 1.30 9.82
C SER A 30 -3.36 -0.02 9.08
N GLU A 31 -3.91 -0.14 7.87
CA GLU A 31 -3.77 -1.31 7.01
C GLU A 31 -3.92 -0.88 5.55
N LEU A 32 -3.02 -1.35 4.70
CA LEU A 32 -3.06 -1.17 3.26
C LEU A 32 -3.21 -2.52 2.56
N LEU A 33 -4.20 -2.63 1.68
CA LEU A 33 -4.38 -3.78 0.80
C LEU A 33 -4.06 -3.38 -0.64
N LEU A 34 -3.02 -3.99 -1.22
CA LEU A 34 -2.62 -3.76 -2.61
C LEU A 34 -3.20 -4.83 -3.53
N VAL A 35 -3.91 -4.40 -4.57
CA VAL A 35 -4.54 -5.28 -5.57
C VAL A 35 -4.07 -4.87 -6.96
N ASP A 36 -3.43 -5.79 -7.68
CA ASP A 36 -3.08 -5.60 -9.09
C ASP A 36 -3.16 -6.96 -9.81
N LEU A 37 -3.35 -6.91 -11.14
CA LEU A 37 -3.28 -8.08 -12.01
C LEU A 37 -1.83 -8.51 -12.25
N ASP A 38 -0.89 -7.56 -12.25
CA ASP A 38 0.54 -7.85 -12.28
C ASP A 38 1.04 -8.19 -10.88
N LEU A 39 1.11 -9.49 -10.60
CA LEU A 39 1.54 -10.01 -9.30
C LEU A 39 3.00 -9.68 -8.99
N ASN A 40 3.86 -9.54 -10.00
CA ASN A 40 5.27 -9.23 -9.79
C ASN A 40 5.41 -7.78 -9.34
N LEU A 41 4.76 -6.86 -10.04
CA LEU A 41 4.73 -5.45 -9.67
C LEU A 41 4.12 -5.26 -8.27
N ARG A 42 2.96 -5.87 -8.02
CA ARG A 42 2.31 -5.81 -6.71
C ARG A 42 3.20 -6.33 -5.59
N ASN A 43 3.84 -7.48 -5.78
CA ASN A 43 4.69 -8.06 -4.74
C ASN A 43 5.94 -7.21 -4.50
N ALA A 44 6.57 -6.68 -5.55
CA ALA A 44 7.69 -5.75 -5.40
C ALA A 44 7.27 -4.49 -4.60
N GLN A 45 6.08 -3.95 -4.86
CA GLN A 45 5.54 -2.83 -4.09
C GLN A 45 5.24 -3.21 -2.63
N ILE A 46 4.78 -4.43 -2.37
CA ILE A 46 4.59 -4.92 -1.00
C ILE A 46 5.95 -5.03 -0.29
N GLU A 47 6.96 -5.63 -0.92
CA GLU A 47 8.30 -5.78 -0.34
C GLU A 47 8.90 -4.41 0.00
N ASP A 48 8.87 -3.47 -0.93
CA ASP A 48 9.38 -2.09 -0.74
C ASP A 48 8.69 -1.34 0.41
N LEU A 49 7.38 -1.58 0.62
CA LEU A 49 6.60 -0.94 1.68
C LEU A 49 6.60 -1.71 3.01
N SER A 50 7.01 -2.97 3.01
CA SER A 50 6.99 -3.83 4.20
C SER A 50 8.31 -3.77 4.99
N ASP A 51 9.39 -3.29 4.37
CA ASP A 51 10.74 -3.19 4.96
C ASP A 51 10.87 -2.08 6.03
N GLU A 52 9.76 -1.63 6.61
CA GLU A 52 9.74 -0.65 7.69
C GLU A 52 9.76 -1.33 9.08
N TYR A 53 10.68 -2.27 9.33
CA TYR A 53 11.13 -2.68 10.69
C TYR A 53 12.51 -3.37 10.70
#